data_AF-A0A3N5XK09-F1
#
_entry.id   AF-A0A3N5XK09-F1
#
_cell.length_a   1.000
_cell.length_b   1.000
_cell.length_c   1.000
_cell.angle_alpha   90.00
_cell.angle_beta   90.00
_cell.angle_gamma   90.00
#
_symmetry.space_group_name_H-M   'P 1'
#
loop_
_entity.id
_entity.type
_entity.pdbx_description
1 polymer ?
#
loop_
_entity_poly.entity_id
_entity_poly.type
_entity_poly.pdbx_seq_one_letter_code
_entity_poly.pdbx_strand_id
1 'polypeptide(L)'
;MHQEIGYAMGVNIPVIPLAVGKFPGELIQQIHAIRVDPDKLSNLMTQLSLDRLEALIEQYSESGNAFNRCADFPEARSAMMVQHANDVLRLGVCALVRQKGGLSSFHIPTETLSHPAWQKRYGDRQRGMEHCRLQRRERMALTRHAKEAGCKLIINPTLQYVADGTMARVARLESLLHFLESMPDEKCFVAIKPKMDHPESITILGNWFCAESVSAQVGQGYFQTIFTRHAPTLRDKIEAFDQEFEDC
;
A
#
# COMPACT_ATOMS: atom_id res chain seq x y z
N MET A 1 -9.70 17.65 17.63
CA MET A 1 -8.57 18.56 17.35
C MET A 1 -7.23 18.08 17.90
N HIS A 2 -6.98 18.02 19.23
CA HIS A 2 -5.66 17.60 19.76
C HIS A 2 -5.26 16.16 19.39
N GLN A 3 -6.21 15.23 19.37
CA GLN A 3 -5.93 13.83 18.98
C GLN A 3 -5.54 13.69 17.50
N GLU A 4 -6.07 14.51 16.61
CA GLU A 4 -5.81 14.42 15.16
C GLU A 4 -4.45 15.03 14.80
N ILE A 5 -4.14 16.20 15.38
CA ILE A 5 -2.82 16.84 15.23
C ILE A 5 -1.74 15.99 15.89
N GLY A 6 -1.99 15.51 17.12
CA GLY A 6 -1.08 14.61 17.82
C GLY A 6 -0.87 13.28 17.08
N TYR A 7 -1.90 12.75 16.43
CA TYR A 7 -1.76 11.57 15.56
C TYR A 7 -0.88 11.87 14.36
N ALA A 8 -1.16 12.94 13.61
CA ALA A 8 -0.43 13.30 12.41
C ALA A 8 1.06 13.57 12.70
N MET A 9 1.35 14.30 13.79
CA MET A 9 2.71 14.49 14.28
C MET A 9 3.35 13.17 14.71
N GLY A 10 2.61 12.30 15.41
CA GLY A 10 3.10 10.99 15.86
C GLY A 10 3.34 9.98 14.73
N VAL A 11 2.81 10.21 13.53
CA VAL A 11 3.09 9.42 12.32
C VAL A 11 3.96 10.16 11.30
N ASN A 12 4.63 11.25 11.72
CA ASN A 12 5.53 12.08 10.92
C ASN A 12 4.92 12.59 9.60
N ILE A 13 3.61 12.89 9.62
CA ILE A 13 2.97 13.60 8.51
C ILE A 13 3.23 15.10 8.69
N PRO A 14 3.76 15.80 7.66
CA PRO A 14 3.87 17.25 7.69
C PRO A 14 2.51 17.89 7.94
N VAL A 15 2.40 18.67 9.02
CA VAL A 15 1.17 19.37 9.38
C VAL A 15 1.39 20.87 9.38
N ILE A 16 0.43 21.60 8.80
CA ILE A 16 0.31 23.05 8.95
C ILE A 16 -1.00 23.32 9.70
N PRO A 17 -0.96 23.50 11.02
CA PRO A 17 -2.15 23.81 11.77
C PRO A 17 -2.59 25.26 11.48
N LEU A 18 -3.84 25.44 11.08
CA LEU A 18 -4.45 26.74 10.83
C LEU A 18 -5.48 27.05 11.92
N ALA A 19 -5.47 28.28 12.44
CA ALA A 19 -6.41 28.72 13.45
C ALA A 19 -7.08 30.03 13.04
N VAL A 20 -8.43 30.04 13.03
CA VAL A 20 -9.25 31.21 12.68
C VAL A 20 -9.85 31.81 13.97
N GLY A 21 -9.63 33.10 14.23
CA GLY A 21 -10.25 33.83 15.35
C GLY A 21 -9.38 33.98 16.62
N LYS A 22 -10.02 33.98 17.81
CA LYS A 22 -9.36 34.17 19.13
C LYS A 22 -8.93 32.84 19.78
N PHE A 23 -7.75 32.84 20.39
CA PHE A 23 -7.06 31.66 20.92
C PHE A 23 -7.31 31.42 22.42
N PRO A 24 -7.40 30.16 22.87
CA PRO A 24 -7.10 29.78 24.25
C PRO A 24 -5.57 29.65 24.40
N GLY A 25 -4.97 30.54 25.19
CA GLY A 25 -3.51 30.81 25.19
C GLY A 25 -2.58 29.68 25.64
N GLU A 26 -3.07 28.70 26.39
CA GLU A 26 -2.20 27.65 27.00
C GLU A 26 -2.00 26.40 26.12
N LEU A 27 -2.82 26.22 25.08
CA LEU A 27 -2.91 24.94 24.35
C LEU A 27 -1.97 24.79 23.14
N ILE A 28 -1.27 25.85 22.71
CA ILE A 28 -0.64 25.91 21.37
C ILE A 28 0.87 26.20 21.38
N GLN A 29 1.51 26.44 22.53
CA GLN A 29 2.95 26.72 22.55
C GLN A 29 3.82 25.59 21.95
N GLN A 30 3.27 24.37 21.78
CA GLN A 30 3.95 23.25 21.14
C GLN A 30 3.57 23.00 19.67
N ILE A 31 2.51 23.63 19.13
CA ILE A 31 1.94 23.26 17.80
C ILE A 31 2.23 24.30 16.69
N HIS A 32 2.83 25.46 16.99
CA HIS A 32 3.23 26.49 15.98
C HIS A 32 2.16 26.76 14.88
N ALA A 33 0.88 26.87 15.27
CA ALA A 33 -0.21 27.10 14.33
C ALA A 33 -0.13 28.48 13.65
N ILE A 34 -0.39 28.51 12.34
CA ILE A 34 -0.52 29.74 11.56
C ILE A 34 -1.86 30.39 11.91
N ARG A 35 -1.80 31.63 12.40
CA ARG A 35 -2.97 32.43 12.72
C ARG A 35 -3.56 33.03 11.45
N VAL A 36 -4.81 32.68 11.16
CA VAL A 36 -5.60 33.27 10.09
C VAL A 36 -6.42 34.43 10.67
N ASP A 37 -6.11 35.63 10.25
CA ASP A 37 -6.94 36.82 10.47
C ASP A 37 -7.92 36.93 9.28
N PRO A 38 -9.25 36.77 9.49
CA PRO A 38 -10.24 36.84 8.42
C PRO A 38 -10.16 38.13 7.59
N ASP A 39 -9.72 39.23 8.22
CA ASP A 39 -9.64 40.54 7.60
C ASP A 39 -8.32 40.77 6.83
N LYS A 40 -7.38 39.82 6.90
CA LYS A 40 -6.03 39.92 6.29
C LYS A 40 -5.60 38.64 5.58
N LEU A 41 -6.45 38.11 4.70
CA LEU A 41 -6.17 36.91 3.90
C LEU A 41 -4.93 37.03 2.99
N SER A 42 -4.52 38.24 2.62
CA SER A 42 -3.29 38.45 1.84
C SER A 42 -2.03 37.96 2.56
N ASN A 43 -1.99 38.04 3.89
CA ASN A 43 -0.87 37.53 4.69
C ASN A 43 -0.84 36.00 4.75
N LEU A 44 -2.01 35.36 4.60
CA LEU A 44 -2.12 33.90 4.60
C LEU A 44 -1.43 33.28 3.38
N MET A 45 -1.58 33.90 2.21
CA MET A 45 -0.92 33.48 0.97
C MET A 45 0.61 33.46 1.12
N THR A 46 1.18 34.48 1.77
CA THR A 46 2.62 34.54 2.04
C THR A 46 3.04 33.52 3.11
N GLN A 47 2.17 33.22 4.07
CA GLN A 47 2.45 32.26 5.14
C GLN A 47 2.30 30.80 4.71
N LEU A 48 1.50 30.54 3.67
CA LEU A 48 1.30 29.25 2.99
C LEU A 48 2.00 29.22 1.61
N SER A 49 3.10 29.96 1.46
CA SER A 49 3.85 29.96 0.20
C SER A 49 4.34 28.55 -0.15
N LEU A 50 4.55 28.31 -1.46
CA LEU A 50 5.15 27.06 -1.94
C LEU A 50 6.49 26.79 -1.26
N ASP A 51 7.36 27.79 -1.16
CA ASP A 51 8.66 27.68 -0.48
C ASP A 51 8.55 27.18 0.97
N ARG A 52 7.49 27.59 1.69
CA ARG A 52 7.25 27.13 3.07
C ARG A 52 6.73 25.71 3.13
N LEU A 53 5.89 25.31 2.18
CA LEU A 53 5.43 23.94 2.03
C LEU A 53 6.62 23.03 1.69
N GLU A 54 7.48 23.46 0.77
CA GLU A 54 8.69 22.75 0.37
C GLU A 54 9.65 22.58 1.54
N ALA A 55 9.99 23.66 2.25
CA ALA A 55 10.86 23.60 3.43
C ALA A 55 10.30 22.66 4.54
N LEU A 56 8.98 22.65 4.73
CA LEU A 56 8.33 21.72 5.66
C LEU A 56 8.43 20.27 5.18
N ILE A 57 8.23 20.01 3.89
CA ILE A 57 8.40 18.67 3.32
C ILE A 57 9.86 18.22 3.45
N GLU A 58 10.81 19.12 3.19
CA GLU A 58 12.25 18.86 3.25
C GLU A 58 12.69 18.50 4.69
N GLN A 59 12.20 19.22 5.69
CA GLN A 59 12.46 18.90 7.10
C GLN A 59 12.01 17.47 7.47
N TYR A 60 10.91 17.00 6.90
CA TYR A 60 10.37 15.67 7.14
C TYR A 60 10.90 14.62 6.15
N SER A 61 11.77 15.00 5.22
CA SER A 61 12.24 14.11 4.15
C SER A 61 13.34 13.14 4.60
N GLU A 62 13.96 13.39 5.74
CA GLU A 62 15.00 12.52 6.30
C GLU A 62 14.44 11.12 6.60
N SER A 63 15.20 10.08 6.24
CA SER A 63 14.80 8.69 6.43
C SER A 63 14.53 8.30 7.89
N GLY A 64 15.12 9.01 8.85
CA GLY A 64 14.83 8.88 10.28
C GLY A 64 13.39 9.24 10.67
N ASN A 65 12.70 10.02 9.84
CA ASN A 65 11.30 10.39 10.03
C ASN A 65 10.34 9.39 9.36
N ALA A 66 10.83 8.36 8.67
CA ALA A 66 9.97 7.37 8.05
C ALA A 66 9.21 6.55 9.11
N PHE A 67 7.91 6.81 9.24
CA PHE A 67 7.06 6.02 10.11
C PHE A 67 6.74 4.67 9.44
N ASN A 68 7.38 3.62 9.93
CA ASN A 68 7.20 2.24 9.47
C ASN A 68 6.28 1.49 10.43
N ARG A 69 5.24 0.83 9.91
CA ARG A 69 4.45 -0.14 10.67
C ARG A 69 4.82 -1.55 10.25
N CYS A 70 5.13 -2.41 11.22
CA CYS A 70 5.37 -3.82 10.96
C CYS A 70 4.07 -4.62 11.13
N ALA A 71 3.81 -5.52 10.20
CA ALA A 71 2.86 -6.60 10.37
C ALA A 71 3.63 -7.92 10.52
N ASP A 72 3.55 -8.51 11.71
CA ASP A 72 4.30 -9.71 12.09
C ASP A 72 3.67 -11.01 11.57
N PHE A 73 2.41 -10.96 11.14
CA PHE A 73 1.65 -12.12 10.67
C PHE A 73 0.92 -11.84 9.34
N PRO A 74 0.70 -12.87 8.48
CA PRO A 74 0.01 -12.72 7.20
C PRO A 74 -1.38 -12.06 7.29
N GLU A 75 -2.12 -12.36 8.36
CA GLU A 75 -3.43 -11.79 8.66
C GLU A 75 -3.31 -10.29 8.95
N ALA A 76 -2.37 -9.89 9.82
CA ALA A 76 -2.10 -8.50 10.12
C ALA A 76 -1.69 -7.71 8.86
N ARG A 77 -0.86 -8.32 8.01
CA ARG A 77 -0.45 -7.75 6.71
C ARG A 77 -1.66 -7.50 5.81
N SER A 78 -2.52 -8.50 5.66
CA SER A 78 -3.72 -8.38 4.82
C SER A 78 -4.70 -7.35 5.38
N ALA A 79 -4.87 -7.31 6.71
CA ALA A 79 -5.72 -6.32 7.37
C ALA A 79 -5.21 -4.88 7.16
N MET A 80 -3.90 -4.65 7.31
CA MET A 80 -3.29 -3.34 7.06
C MET A 80 -3.35 -2.91 5.60
N MET A 81 -3.11 -3.83 4.66
CA MET A 81 -3.28 -3.57 3.22
C MET A 81 -4.71 -3.10 2.92
N VAL A 82 -5.71 -3.81 3.45
CA VAL A 82 -7.13 -3.45 3.31
C VAL A 82 -7.44 -2.11 3.93
N GLN A 83 -6.92 -1.83 5.13
CA GLN A 83 -7.13 -0.56 5.81
C GLN A 83 -6.58 0.58 4.95
N HIS A 84 -5.32 0.50 4.53
CA HIS A 84 -4.66 1.57 3.78
C HIS A 84 -5.28 1.78 2.40
N ALA A 85 -5.64 0.72 1.67
CA ALA A 85 -6.35 0.87 0.40
C ALA A 85 -7.72 1.54 0.60
N ASN A 86 -8.50 1.12 1.60
CA ASN A 86 -9.80 1.75 1.87
C ASN A 86 -9.68 3.19 2.40
N ASP A 87 -8.59 3.57 3.06
CA ASP A 87 -8.33 4.98 3.40
C ASP A 87 -8.31 5.84 2.15
N VAL A 88 -7.61 5.41 1.10
CA VAL A 88 -7.53 6.13 -0.18
C VAL A 88 -8.91 6.20 -0.85
N LEU A 89 -9.66 5.09 -0.87
CA LEU A 89 -11.04 5.11 -1.39
C LEU A 89 -11.96 6.06 -0.62
N ARG A 90 -11.80 6.17 0.71
CA ARG A 90 -12.58 7.10 1.54
C ARG A 90 -12.28 8.57 1.24
N LEU A 91 -11.11 8.86 0.68
CA LEU A 91 -10.77 10.19 0.16
C LEU A 91 -11.41 10.45 -1.22
N GLY A 92 -12.15 9.49 -1.79
CA GLY A 92 -12.77 9.61 -3.11
C GLY A 92 -11.79 9.41 -4.27
N VAL A 93 -10.61 8.85 -4.00
CA VAL A 93 -9.54 8.69 -5.00
C VAL A 93 -9.27 7.21 -5.27
N CYS A 94 -8.99 6.88 -6.53
CA CYS A 94 -8.36 5.63 -6.91
C CYS A 94 -6.93 5.88 -7.40
N ALA A 95 -6.04 4.91 -7.22
CA ALA A 95 -4.62 5.08 -7.46
C ALA A 95 -4.03 3.85 -8.13
N LEU A 96 -3.01 4.06 -8.97
CA LEU A 96 -2.32 3.00 -9.70
C LEU A 96 -1.76 1.95 -8.73
N VAL A 97 -2.05 0.67 -8.98
CA VAL A 97 -1.54 -0.45 -8.17
C VAL A 97 -0.27 -0.99 -8.80
N ARG A 98 0.86 -0.95 -8.08
CA ARG A 98 2.10 -1.62 -8.46
C ARG A 98 2.34 -2.83 -7.56
N GLN A 99 2.56 -4.01 -8.12
CA GLN A 99 2.92 -5.20 -7.31
C GLN A 99 4.08 -5.97 -7.94
N LYS A 100 5.07 -6.33 -7.10
CA LYS A 100 6.17 -7.25 -7.42
C LYS A 100 6.11 -8.41 -6.44
N GLY A 101 6.32 -9.63 -6.92
CA GLY A 101 6.44 -10.82 -6.07
C GLY A 101 6.10 -12.07 -6.85
N GLY A 102 6.12 -13.24 -6.18
CA GLY A 102 5.89 -14.53 -6.86
C GLY A 102 4.64 -14.52 -7.74
N LEU A 103 3.52 -14.10 -7.18
CA LEU A 103 2.31 -13.68 -7.89
C LEU A 103 1.79 -12.38 -7.23
N SER A 104 0.83 -11.72 -7.85
CA SER A 104 0.18 -10.51 -7.32
C SER A 104 -1.06 -10.84 -6.46
N SER A 105 -1.57 -9.92 -5.64
CA SER A 105 -2.81 -10.18 -4.87
C SER A 105 -4.00 -10.54 -5.79
N PHE A 106 -3.93 -10.06 -7.04
CA PHE A 106 -4.05 -10.77 -8.32
C PHE A 106 -4.59 -12.22 -8.42
N HIS A 107 -4.00 -13.16 -7.69
CA HIS A 107 -4.34 -14.60 -7.78
C HIS A 107 -5.31 -15.08 -6.69
N ILE A 108 -5.73 -14.18 -5.79
CA ILE A 108 -6.60 -14.54 -4.67
C ILE A 108 -8.06 -14.63 -5.16
N PRO A 109 -8.79 -15.71 -4.82
CA PRO A 109 -10.20 -15.87 -5.15
C PRO A 109 -11.08 -14.71 -4.68
N THR A 110 -12.08 -14.35 -5.49
CA THR A 110 -13.07 -13.30 -5.16
C THR A 110 -14.40 -13.88 -4.66
N GLU A 111 -14.59 -15.18 -4.81
CA GLU A 111 -15.78 -15.92 -4.42
C GLU A 111 -15.93 -15.95 -2.90
N THR A 112 -17.12 -16.33 -2.44
CA THR A 112 -17.39 -16.53 -1.01
C THR A 112 -16.48 -17.60 -0.41
N LEU A 113 -16.27 -17.55 0.90
CA LEU A 113 -15.31 -18.45 1.57
C LEU A 113 -15.68 -19.94 1.51
N SER A 114 -16.96 -20.24 1.27
CA SER A 114 -17.45 -21.61 1.04
C SER A 114 -17.21 -22.11 -0.39
N HIS A 115 -16.75 -21.25 -1.30
CA HIS A 115 -16.55 -21.63 -2.69
C HIS A 115 -15.34 -22.58 -2.85
N PRO A 116 -15.44 -23.64 -3.69
CA PRO A 116 -14.35 -24.61 -3.87
C PRO A 116 -13.01 -24.02 -4.34
N ALA A 117 -13.03 -22.83 -4.96
CA ALA A 117 -11.80 -22.13 -5.36
C ALA A 117 -10.82 -21.90 -4.19
N TRP A 118 -11.33 -21.68 -2.97
CA TRP A 118 -10.49 -21.52 -1.79
C TRP A 118 -9.75 -22.80 -1.42
N GLN A 119 -10.42 -23.95 -1.47
CA GLN A 119 -9.78 -25.25 -1.23
C GLN A 119 -8.77 -25.55 -2.33
N LYS A 120 -9.15 -25.39 -3.61
CA LYS A 120 -8.26 -25.61 -4.76
C LYS A 120 -6.99 -24.76 -4.65
N ARG A 121 -7.10 -23.50 -4.23
CA ARG A 121 -5.97 -22.58 -4.06
C ARG A 121 -4.92 -23.07 -3.06
N TYR A 122 -5.32 -23.77 -1.99
CA TYR A 122 -4.41 -24.22 -0.94
C TYR A 122 -4.06 -25.72 -1.02
N GLY A 123 -4.69 -26.46 -1.94
CA GLY A 123 -4.47 -27.90 -2.09
C GLY A 123 -4.85 -28.63 -0.80
N ASP A 124 -3.91 -29.43 -0.28
CA ASP A 124 -4.13 -30.24 0.92
C ASP A 124 -4.03 -29.43 2.23
N ARG A 125 -3.64 -28.15 2.16
CA ARG A 125 -3.49 -27.29 3.35
C ARG A 125 -4.82 -26.64 3.71
N GLN A 126 -5.24 -26.79 4.96
CA GLN A 126 -6.31 -25.98 5.52
C GLN A 126 -5.78 -24.65 6.04
N ARG A 127 -6.39 -23.54 5.60
CA ARG A 127 -6.14 -22.20 6.13
C ARG A 127 -7.34 -21.75 6.95
N GLY A 128 -7.07 -20.95 7.98
CA GLY A 128 -8.13 -20.39 8.82
C GLY A 128 -9.11 -19.53 8.03
N MET A 129 -10.38 -19.54 8.42
CA MET A 129 -11.43 -18.77 7.75
C MET A 129 -11.12 -17.27 7.73
N GLU A 130 -10.56 -16.76 8.83
CA GLU A 130 -10.17 -15.35 8.97
C GLU A 130 -9.08 -14.94 7.98
N HIS A 131 -8.09 -15.81 7.76
CA HIS A 131 -7.04 -15.62 6.77
C HIS A 131 -7.62 -15.46 5.36
N CYS A 132 -8.51 -16.37 4.96
CA CYS A 132 -9.18 -16.30 3.66
C CYS A 132 -10.05 -15.05 3.54
N ARG A 133 -10.76 -14.67 4.61
CA ARG A 133 -11.58 -13.46 4.66
C ARG A 133 -10.73 -12.21 4.42
N LEU A 134 -9.58 -12.09 5.07
CA LEU A 134 -8.70 -10.94 4.94
C LEU A 134 -8.03 -10.88 3.56
N GLN A 135 -7.54 -12.00 3.03
CA GLN A 135 -7.03 -12.07 1.66
C GLN A 135 -8.07 -11.66 0.63
N ARG A 136 -9.32 -12.14 0.77
CA ARG A 136 -10.42 -11.75 -0.12
C ARG A 136 -10.67 -10.25 -0.08
N ARG A 137 -10.67 -9.65 1.12
CA ARG A 137 -10.86 -8.20 1.29
C ARG A 137 -9.72 -7.42 0.66
N GLU A 138 -8.48 -7.87 0.82
CA GLU A 138 -7.30 -7.25 0.22
C GLU A 138 -7.44 -7.24 -1.31
N ARG A 139 -7.68 -8.42 -1.87
CA ARG A 139 -7.96 -8.61 -3.29
C ARG A 139 -9.02 -7.64 -3.80
N MET A 140 -10.18 -7.57 -3.13
CA MET A 140 -11.27 -6.70 -3.55
C MET A 140 -10.91 -5.22 -3.47
N ALA A 141 -10.23 -4.79 -2.41
CA ALA A 141 -9.81 -3.40 -2.25
C ALA A 141 -8.83 -2.98 -3.36
N LEU A 142 -7.79 -3.77 -3.62
CA LEU A 142 -6.82 -3.49 -4.68
C LEU A 142 -7.44 -3.57 -6.08
N THR A 143 -8.41 -4.47 -6.30
CA THR A 143 -9.13 -4.57 -7.57
C THR A 143 -9.92 -3.30 -7.89
N ARG A 144 -10.51 -2.64 -6.89
CA ARG A 144 -11.23 -1.37 -7.11
C ARG A 144 -10.29 -0.29 -7.63
N HIS A 145 -9.12 -0.16 -7.00
CA HIS A 145 -8.08 0.77 -7.45
C HIS A 145 -7.60 0.41 -8.86
N ALA A 146 -7.29 -0.86 -9.12
CA ALA A 146 -6.81 -1.30 -10.41
C ALA A 146 -7.81 -1.05 -11.55
N LYS A 147 -9.10 -1.34 -11.35
CA LYS A 147 -10.13 -1.11 -12.38
C LYS A 147 -10.26 0.36 -12.77
N GLU A 148 -10.11 1.26 -11.80
CA GLU A 148 -10.25 2.69 -12.04
C GLU A 148 -8.95 3.31 -12.57
N ALA A 149 -7.83 3.10 -11.88
CA ALA A 149 -6.56 3.79 -12.11
C ALA A 149 -5.47 2.93 -12.78
N GLY A 150 -5.73 1.64 -13.00
CA GLY A 150 -4.81 0.68 -13.60
C GLY A 150 -3.89 -0.04 -12.62
N CYS A 151 -3.13 -0.99 -13.14
CA CYS A 151 -2.09 -1.71 -12.42
C CYS A 151 -0.87 -2.08 -13.29
N LYS A 152 0.29 -2.17 -12.63
CA LYS A 152 1.54 -2.71 -13.17
C LYS A 152 2.01 -3.88 -12.29
N LEU A 153 2.27 -5.03 -12.89
CA LEU A 153 2.59 -6.27 -12.17
C LEU A 153 3.92 -6.84 -12.64
N ILE A 154 4.88 -7.05 -11.74
CA ILE A 154 6.08 -7.85 -11.97
C ILE A 154 5.90 -9.20 -11.28
N ILE A 155 5.70 -10.26 -12.06
CA ILE A 155 5.34 -11.58 -11.51
C ILE A 155 6.28 -12.68 -11.97
N ASN A 156 6.32 -13.76 -11.20
CA ASN A 156 7.01 -14.99 -11.56
C ASN A 156 6.03 -16.15 -11.63
N PRO A 157 5.37 -16.38 -12.79
CA PRO A 157 4.40 -17.47 -12.95
C PRO A 157 5.07 -18.86 -12.86
N THR A 158 6.41 -18.91 -12.94
CA THR A 158 7.18 -20.16 -12.85
C THR A 158 7.53 -20.55 -11.41
N LEU A 159 7.31 -19.66 -10.43
CA LEU A 159 7.63 -19.93 -9.03
C LEU A 159 6.84 -21.14 -8.51
N GLN A 160 7.56 -22.11 -7.93
CA GLN A 160 6.98 -23.35 -7.41
C GLN A 160 7.04 -23.36 -5.88
N TYR A 161 5.89 -23.62 -5.26
CA TYR A 161 5.80 -23.93 -3.84
C TYR A 161 5.56 -25.43 -3.70
N VAL A 162 6.65 -26.20 -3.56
CA VAL A 162 6.62 -27.67 -3.51
C VAL A 162 5.59 -28.19 -2.49
N ALA A 163 5.43 -27.47 -1.38
CA ALA A 163 4.56 -27.87 -0.28
C ALA A 163 3.04 -27.62 -0.50
N ASP A 164 2.63 -26.94 -1.57
CA ASP A 164 1.20 -26.69 -1.86
C ASP A 164 0.63 -27.60 -2.95
N GLY A 165 1.49 -28.33 -3.68
CA GLY A 165 1.11 -29.21 -4.79
C GLY A 165 0.78 -28.48 -6.11
N THR A 166 0.81 -29.22 -7.23
CA THR A 166 0.64 -28.68 -8.60
C THR A 166 -0.74 -28.08 -8.83
N MET A 167 -1.80 -28.67 -8.26
CA MET A 167 -3.18 -28.18 -8.40
C MET A 167 -3.40 -26.81 -7.76
N ALA A 168 -2.77 -26.54 -6.62
CA ALA A 168 -2.82 -25.23 -5.98
C ALA A 168 -2.15 -24.13 -6.81
N ARG A 169 -1.11 -24.49 -7.58
CA ARG A 169 -0.48 -23.55 -8.53
C ARG A 169 -1.41 -23.24 -9.70
N VAL A 170 -2.03 -24.27 -10.29
CA VAL A 170 -2.99 -24.09 -11.39
C VAL A 170 -4.13 -23.17 -10.95
N ALA A 171 -4.75 -23.44 -9.79
CA ALA A 171 -5.86 -22.62 -9.28
C ALA A 171 -5.48 -21.14 -9.05
N ARG A 172 -4.25 -20.87 -8.59
CA ARG A 172 -3.73 -19.50 -8.46
C ARG A 172 -3.55 -18.83 -9.82
N LEU A 173 -2.98 -19.53 -10.79
CA LEU A 173 -2.76 -18.99 -12.14
C LEU A 173 -4.09 -18.75 -12.86
N GLU A 174 -5.07 -19.64 -12.72
CA GLU A 174 -6.43 -19.44 -13.26
C GLU A 174 -7.09 -18.20 -12.65
N SER A 175 -6.99 -18.03 -11.32
CA SER A 175 -7.55 -16.85 -10.63
C SER A 175 -6.88 -15.54 -11.06
N LEU A 176 -5.57 -15.58 -11.34
CA LEU A 176 -4.83 -14.44 -11.87
C LEU A 176 -5.22 -14.17 -13.32
N LEU A 177 -5.28 -15.19 -14.17
CA LEU A 177 -5.65 -15.05 -15.57
C LEU A 177 -7.05 -14.44 -15.69
N HIS A 178 -8.01 -14.93 -14.90
CA HIS A 178 -9.37 -14.37 -14.87
C HIS A 178 -9.39 -12.87 -14.50
N PHE A 179 -8.50 -12.44 -13.60
CA PHE A 179 -8.35 -11.01 -13.32
C PHE A 179 -7.83 -10.24 -14.52
N LEU A 180 -6.74 -10.72 -15.12
CA LEU A 180 -6.08 -10.07 -16.25
C LEU A 180 -7.04 -9.95 -17.44
N GLU A 181 -7.80 -11.00 -17.75
CA GLU A 181 -8.83 -11.00 -18.79
C GLU A 181 -10.00 -10.05 -18.50
N SER A 182 -10.24 -9.71 -17.22
CA SER A 182 -11.30 -8.78 -16.83
C SER A 182 -10.90 -7.30 -16.87
N MET A 183 -9.61 -7.02 -17.10
CA MET A 183 -9.06 -5.68 -17.11
C MET A 183 -9.01 -5.12 -18.54
N PRO A 184 -9.23 -3.81 -18.73
CA PRO A 184 -8.93 -3.16 -20.01
C PRO A 184 -7.43 -3.23 -20.32
N ASP A 185 -7.08 -3.44 -21.59
CA ASP A 185 -5.70 -3.59 -22.06
C ASP A 185 -4.83 -2.37 -21.71
N GLU A 186 -5.41 -1.17 -21.75
CA GLU A 186 -4.73 0.09 -21.42
C GLU A 186 -4.52 0.32 -19.92
N LYS A 187 -5.08 -0.55 -19.06
CA LYS A 187 -5.05 -0.42 -17.61
C LYS A 187 -4.27 -1.53 -16.91
N CYS A 188 -3.86 -2.60 -17.59
CA CYS A 188 -3.18 -3.72 -16.95
C CYS A 188 -1.91 -4.10 -17.69
N PHE A 189 -0.76 -3.80 -17.09
CA PHE A 189 0.54 -4.12 -17.65
C PHE A 189 1.24 -5.18 -16.79
N VAL A 190 1.75 -6.21 -17.45
CA VAL A 190 2.38 -7.36 -16.77
C VAL A 190 3.77 -7.59 -17.36
N ALA A 191 4.76 -7.57 -16.48
CA ALA A 191 6.13 -7.98 -16.73
C ALA A 191 6.38 -9.34 -16.08
N ILE A 192 7.07 -10.24 -16.79
CA ILE A 192 7.41 -11.58 -16.30
C ILE A 192 8.89 -11.60 -15.94
N LYS A 193 9.19 -11.82 -14.66
CA LYS A 193 10.56 -11.93 -14.13
C LYS A 193 10.82 -13.34 -13.59
N PRO A 194 11.44 -14.25 -14.39
CA PRO A 194 11.64 -15.65 -13.99
C PRO A 194 12.61 -15.84 -12.82
N LYS A 195 13.58 -14.92 -12.68
CA LYS A 195 14.54 -14.89 -11.57
C LYS A 195 14.28 -13.64 -10.74
N MET A 196 13.62 -13.82 -9.60
CA MET A 196 13.50 -12.76 -8.59
C MET A 196 14.60 -12.93 -7.58
N ASP A 197 15.44 -11.91 -7.46
CA ASP A 197 16.48 -11.83 -6.43
C ASP A 197 15.78 -11.71 -5.08
N HIS A 198 15.87 -12.76 -4.27
CA HIS A 198 15.22 -12.90 -2.96
C HIS A 198 13.67 -12.92 -2.99
N PRO A 199 13.01 -13.56 -1.99
CA PRO A 199 11.56 -13.54 -1.87
C PRO A 199 11.09 -12.19 -1.32
N GLU A 200 11.29 -11.14 -2.11
CA GLU A 200 10.76 -9.81 -1.85
C GLU A 200 9.40 -9.66 -2.54
N SER A 201 8.41 -9.20 -1.77
CA SER A 201 7.10 -8.81 -2.29
C SER A 201 6.90 -7.33 -2.01
N ILE A 202 6.65 -6.54 -3.04
CA ILE A 202 6.30 -5.13 -2.91
C ILE A 202 4.87 -4.90 -3.38
N THR A 203 4.15 -4.00 -2.70
CA THR A 203 2.88 -3.46 -3.17
C THR A 203 2.87 -1.97 -2.91
N ILE A 204 2.69 -1.18 -3.95
CA ILE A 204 2.61 0.28 -3.87
C ILE A 204 1.25 0.70 -4.41
N LEU A 205 0.56 1.58 -3.69
CA LEU A 205 -0.70 2.17 -4.14
C LEU A 205 -0.51 3.67 -4.37
N GLY A 206 -0.36 4.06 -5.63
CA GLY A 206 -0.04 5.43 -6.03
C GLY A 206 1.13 6.00 -5.23
N ASN A 207 0.94 7.19 -4.70
CA ASN A 207 1.85 7.88 -3.77
C ASN A 207 1.35 7.82 -2.31
N TRP A 208 0.47 6.86 -1.98
CA TRP A 208 -0.21 6.82 -0.67
C TRP A 208 0.48 5.91 0.33
N PHE A 209 0.91 4.72 -0.09
CA PHE A 209 1.66 3.81 0.76
C PHE A 209 2.41 2.75 -0.06
N CYS A 210 3.39 2.13 0.59
CA CYS A 210 4.13 0.97 0.12
C CYS A 210 4.13 -0.08 1.23
N ALA A 211 4.00 -1.35 0.83
CA ALA A 211 4.10 -2.51 1.68
C ALA A 211 5.18 -3.43 1.10
N GLU A 212 6.21 -3.71 1.88
CA GLU A 212 7.33 -4.53 1.48
C GLU A 212 7.49 -5.69 2.45
N SER A 213 7.53 -6.90 1.91
CA SER A 213 7.71 -8.14 2.66
C SER A 213 8.97 -8.82 2.19
N VAL A 214 9.86 -9.16 3.12
CA VAL A 214 11.04 -9.99 2.87
C VAL A 214 10.82 -11.32 3.57
N SER A 215 10.86 -12.45 2.86
CA SER A 215 10.86 -13.75 3.55
C SER A 215 12.25 -14.03 4.12
N ALA A 216 12.31 -14.31 5.43
CA ALA A 216 13.55 -14.56 6.12
C ALA A 216 14.17 -15.93 5.78
N GLN A 217 13.42 -16.88 5.18
CA GLN A 217 13.92 -18.22 4.83
C GLN A 217 13.14 -18.90 3.70
N VAL A 218 13.85 -19.66 2.85
CA VAL A 218 13.25 -20.53 1.83
C VAL A 218 12.29 -21.53 2.49
N GLY A 219 11.01 -21.48 2.12
CA GLY A 219 9.98 -22.39 2.63
C GLY A 219 9.20 -21.89 3.84
N GLN A 220 9.60 -20.77 4.44
CA GLN A 220 8.83 -20.08 5.47
C GLN A 220 8.12 -18.86 4.86
N GLY A 221 6.87 -18.63 5.25
CA GLY A 221 6.09 -17.48 4.77
C GLY A 221 6.75 -16.13 5.08
N TYR A 222 6.24 -15.05 4.51
CA TYR A 222 6.71 -13.69 4.81
C TYR A 222 6.60 -13.43 6.32
N PHE A 223 7.73 -13.19 6.99
CA PHE A 223 7.80 -13.06 8.44
C PHE A 223 7.53 -11.66 8.94
N GLN A 224 7.80 -10.65 8.11
CA GLN A 224 7.56 -9.24 8.46
C GLN A 224 7.19 -8.49 7.18
N THR A 225 6.12 -7.70 7.26
CA THR A 225 5.78 -6.73 6.21
C THR A 225 5.86 -5.34 6.78
N ILE A 226 6.69 -4.52 6.15
CA ILE A 226 6.90 -3.13 6.51
C ILE A 226 5.99 -2.29 5.64
N PHE A 227 5.12 -1.50 6.29
CA PHE A 227 4.30 -0.50 5.64
C PHE A 227 4.88 0.89 5.88
N THR A 228 5.04 1.65 4.81
CA THR A 228 5.47 3.05 4.88
C THR A 228 4.51 3.95 4.11
N ARG A 229 4.34 5.16 4.63
CA ARG A 229 3.66 6.28 3.96
C ARG A 229 4.60 7.47 3.75
N HIS A 230 5.89 7.27 4.00
CA HIS A 230 6.89 8.31 3.91
C HIS A 230 7.14 8.69 2.45
N ALA A 231 6.74 9.91 2.06
CA ALA A 231 6.66 10.32 0.66
C ALA A 231 7.98 10.20 -0.13
N PRO A 232 9.16 10.60 0.40
CA PRO A 232 10.43 10.39 -0.28
C PRO A 232 10.72 8.90 -0.52
N THR A 233 10.58 8.07 0.52
CA THR A 233 10.77 6.62 0.39
C THR A 233 9.79 6.01 -0.61
N LEU A 234 8.55 6.48 -0.67
CA LEU A 234 7.58 6.04 -1.68
C LEU A 234 8.03 6.41 -3.09
N ARG A 235 8.54 7.63 -3.29
CA ARG A 235 9.04 8.08 -4.59
C ARG A 235 10.18 7.17 -5.05
N ASP A 236 11.19 6.95 -4.21
CA ASP A 236 12.33 6.09 -4.53
C ASP A 236 11.88 4.66 -4.86
N LYS A 237 10.91 4.12 -4.09
CA LYS A 237 10.36 2.78 -4.34
C LYS A 237 9.52 2.70 -5.62
N ILE A 238 8.82 3.77 -5.99
CA ILE A 238 8.07 3.86 -7.25
C ILE A 238 9.04 3.90 -8.43
N GLU A 239 10.06 4.75 -8.36
CA GLU A 239 11.08 4.89 -9.41
C GLU A 239 11.84 3.58 -9.62
N ALA A 240 12.28 2.95 -8.52
CA ALA A 240 12.94 1.64 -8.58
C ALA A 240 12.01 0.55 -9.17
N PHE A 241 10.73 0.55 -8.79
CA PHE A 241 9.76 -0.39 -9.36
C PHE A 241 9.55 -0.16 -10.85
N ASP A 242 9.33 1.10 -11.27
CA ASP A 242 9.04 1.44 -12.66
C ASP A 242 10.26 1.16 -13.56
N GLN A 243 11.48 1.43 -13.09
CA GLN A 243 12.72 1.02 -13.78
C GLN A 243 12.81 -0.50 -13.92
N GLU A 244 12.61 -1.25 -12.83
CA GLU A 244 12.64 -2.72 -12.88
C GLU A 244 11.55 -3.29 -13.80
N PHE A 245 10.39 -2.64 -13.87
CA PHE A 245 9.30 -3.02 -14.75
C PHE A 245 9.68 -2.85 -16.23
N GLU A 246 10.39 -1.79 -16.58
CA GLU A 246 10.86 -1.51 -17.94
C GLU A 246 12.03 -2.42 -18.36
N ASP A 247 12.83 -2.88 -17.41
CA ASP A 247 13.98 -3.77 -17.65
C ASP A 247 13.60 -5.25 -17.85
N CYS A 248 12.34 -5.64 -17.61
CA CYS A 248 11.85 -7.01 -17.75
C CYS A 248 11.40 -7.36 -19.18
#